data_AF-A0A954T1I0-F1
#
_entry.id   AF-A0A954T1I0-F1
#
_cell.length_a   1.000
_cell.length_b   1.000
_cell.length_c   1.000
_cell.angle_alpha   90.00
_cell.angle_beta   90.00
_cell.angle_gamma   90.00
#
_symmetry.space_group_name_H-M   'P 1'
#
loop_
_entity.id
_entity.type
_entity.pdbx_description
1 polymer ?
#
loop_
_entity_poly.entity_id
_entity_poly.type
_entity_poly.pdbx_seq_one_letter_code
_entity_poly.pdbx_strand_id
1 'polypeptide(L)'
;MAKEPLEVFSVESILEDFESLSDPRSTVNRHHLLGDIVVISILAVIAGADGPRGIGLWAESNKQWLQDKLPLPYGIPSHDTIGRVLMAIRPEAFQECFQTWIQRLIVSADDKSFPVISIDGKALRRSHDESAGLGPLFLVSAWSSKQGLSLGQLATEAKSNEITAIPKLIEQIDIKGAVVTIDAAGCQKSIAEKIVAGGGDYVLALKGNQGKLHQAVNDYLTKHLEDEFRGLNARKHIENRKGHGRREEITYYQVELPEGLPGQSDWQGLETVGIVVSYREQKDKWSTEVRYYLSSLKLDAKTFATCVRGHWGIENSLHWCLDVTFREDETRTRNRILADNLAWLRRFAISLLKQVDDKESIAMRRRKAGWNPDYLSKVLGLATS
;
A
#
# COMPACT_ATOMS: atom_id res chain seq x y z
N MET A 1 9.31 19.36 6.54
CA MET A 1 10.67 18.83 6.73
C MET A 1 11.08 18.23 5.41
N ALA A 2 12.27 18.57 4.89
CA ALA A 2 12.83 17.88 3.74
C ALA A 2 12.97 16.39 4.10
N LYS A 3 12.60 15.50 3.19
CA LYS A 3 12.79 14.07 3.40
C LYS A 3 14.29 13.82 3.30
N GLU A 4 14.91 13.21 4.31
CA GLU A 4 16.30 12.78 4.17
C GLU A 4 16.39 11.81 2.99
N PRO A 5 17.40 11.95 2.12
CA PRO A 5 17.56 11.06 0.99
C PRO A 5 17.81 9.64 1.51
N LEU A 6 17.00 8.70 1.04
CA LEU A 6 17.27 7.27 1.23
C LEU A 6 18.61 6.92 0.55
N GLU A 7 19.27 5.89 1.05
CA GLU A 7 20.58 5.42 0.58
C GLU A 7 20.67 5.29 -0.96
N VAL A 8 21.88 5.48 -1.50
CA VAL A 8 22.16 5.40 -2.93
C VAL A 8 22.19 3.93 -3.35
N PHE A 9 21.13 3.40 -3.98
CA PHE A 9 21.09 1.99 -4.41
C PHE A 9 21.68 1.79 -5.80
N SER A 10 22.33 0.64 -5.96
CA SER A 10 22.90 0.18 -7.21
C SER A 10 22.05 -0.91 -7.88
N VAL A 11 22.20 -1.14 -9.19
CA VAL A 11 21.52 -2.28 -9.85
C VAL A 11 21.95 -3.60 -9.20
N GLU A 12 23.20 -3.65 -8.76
CA GLU A 12 23.81 -4.75 -8.02
C GLU A 12 23.12 -4.98 -6.68
N SER A 13 22.75 -3.92 -5.94
CA SER A 13 22.00 -4.07 -4.69
C SER A 13 20.62 -4.72 -4.89
N ILE A 14 19.94 -4.41 -6.01
CA ILE A 14 18.69 -5.09 -6.37
C ILE A 14 19.00 -6.56 -6.68
N LEU A 15 20.03 -6.86 -7.47
CA LEU A 15 20.40 -8.23 -7.78
C LEU A 15 20.70 -9.06 -6.51
N GLU A 16 21.37 -8.48 -5.52
CA GLU A 16 21.65 -9.12 -4.23
C GLU A 16 20.36 -9.47 -3.46
N ASP A 17 19.39 -8.56 -3.38
CA ASP A 17 18.12 -8.85 -2.68
C ASP A 17 17.31 -9.97 -3.35
N PHE A 18 17.43 -10.07 -4.68
CA PHE A 18 16.74 -11.08 -5.46
C PHE A 18 17.60 -12.34 -5.69
N GLU A 19 18.80 -12.45 -5.09
CA GLU A 19 19.66 -13.63 -5.23
C GLU A 19 19.02 -14.87 -4.57
N SER A 20 18.26 -14.67 -3.49
CA SER A 20 17.51 -15.73 -2.82
C SER A 20 16.31 -16.25 -3.62
N LEU A 21 15.91 -15.54 -4.69
CA LEU A 21 14.78 -15.93 -5.52
C LEU A 21 15.15 -17.17 -6.36
N SER A 22 14.55 -18.31 -5.99
CA SER A 22 14.73 -19.55 -6.73
C SER A 22 14.22 -19.43 -8.16
N ASP A 23 15.05 -19.81 -9.15
CA ASP A 23 14.67 -19.80 -10.56
C ASP A 23 13.66 -20.91 -10.86
N PRO A 24 12.39 -20.57 -11.15
CA PRO A 24 11.33 -21.57 -11.32
C PRO A 24 11.38 -22.24 -12.70
N ARG A 25 12.29 -21.82 -13.59
CA ARG A 25 12.40 -22.33 -14.95
C ARG A 25 13.18 -23.64 -14.98
N SER A 26 12.87 -24.47 -15.96
CA SER A 26 13.71 -25.61 -16.34
C SER A 26 15.15 -25.17 -16.59
N THR A 27 16.11 -26.05 -16.28
CA THR A 27 17.54 -25.84 -16.59
C THR A 27 17.81 -25.96 -18.09
N VAL A 28 16.90 -26.54 -18.86
CA VAL A 28 17.00 -26.69 -20.32
C VAL A 28 16.66 -25.38 -21.03
N ASN A 29 17.50 -24.94 -21.97
CA ASN A 29 17.32 -23.70 -22.74
C ASN A 29 17.17 -22.43 -21.88
N ARG A 30 17.79 -22.43 -20.70
CA ARG A 30 17.79 -21.30 -19.76
C ARG A 30 18.96 -20.37 -20.05
N HIS A 31 18.78 -19.51 -21.05
CA HIS A 31 19.82 -18.60 -21.52
C HIS A 31 19.94 -17.32 -20.68
N HIS A 32 18.83 -16.72 -20.26
CA HIS A 32 18.83 -15.43 -19.56
C HIS A 32 18.83 -15.62 -18.04
N LEU A 33 19.65 -14.84 -17.32
CA LEU A 33 19.70 -14.84 -15.86
C LEU A 33 18.37 -14.35 -15.27
N LEU A 34 17.95 -14.94 -14.15
CA LEU A 34 16.70 -14.55 -13.48
C LEU A 34 16.77 -13.10 -12.97
N GLY A 35 17.88 -12.75 -12.32
CA GLY A 35 18.14 -11.40 -11.82
C GLY A 35 18.01 -10.34 -12.91
N ASP A 36 18.63 -10.56 -14.08
CA ASP A 36 18.52 -9.65 -15.23
C ASP A 36 17.05 -9.42 -15.63
N ILE A 37 16.24 -10.49 -15.72
CA ILE A 37 14.83 -10.38 -16.09
C ILE A 37 14.03 -9.63 -15.04
N VAL A 38 14.29 -9.87 -13.75
CA VAL A 38 13.64 -9.17 -12.64
C VAL A 38 13.99 -7.68 -12.67
N VAL A 39 15.28 -7.32 -12.74
CA VAL A 39 15.74 -5.93 -12.84
C VAL A 39 15.13 -5.24 -14.05
N ILE A 40 15.22 -5.84 -15.24
CA ILE A 40 14.60 -5.28 -16.46
C ILE A 40 13.10 -5.04 -16.25
N SER A 41 12.39 -5.96 -15.60
CA SER A 41 10.96 -5.82 -15.34
C SER A 41 10.66 -4.64 -14.41
N ILE A 42 11.44 -4.46 -13.35
CA ILE A 42 11.31 -3.33 -12.41
C ILE A 42 11.55 -2.02 -13.16
N LEU A 43 12.68 -1.91 -13.86
CA LEU A 43 13.09 -0.72 -14.58
C LEU A 43 12.08 -0.31 -15.65
N ALA A 44 11.65 -1.27 -16.47
CA ALA A 44 10.67 -1.02 -17.51
C ALA A 44 9.33 -0.58 -16.92
N VAL A 45 8.88 -1.20 -15.83
CA VAL A 45 7.61 -0.81 -15.18
C VAL A 45 7.70 0.60 -14.63
N ILE A 46 8.82 1.01 -14.01
CA ILE A 46 9.06 2.41 -13.61
C ILE A 46 8.97 3.34 -14.82
N ALA A 47 9.59 2.95 -15.93
CA ALA A 47 9.63 3.67 -17.20
C ALA A 47 8.32 3.65 -18.01
N GLY A 48 7.24 3.07 -17.48
CA GLY A 48 5.91 3.10 -18.09
C GLY A 48 5.48 1.83 -18.84
N ALA A 49 6.22 0.73 -18.73
CA ALA A 49 5.78 -0.56 -19.27
C ALA A 49 4.68 -1.19 -18.40
N ASP A 50 3.61 -1.66 -19.02
CA ASP A 50 2.42 -2.18 -18.30
C ASP A 50 2.31 -3.71 -18.28
N GLY A 51 3.26 -4.42 -18.91
CA GLY A 51 3.29 -5.88 -18.99
C GLY A 51 4.41 -6.42 -19.87
N PRO A 52 4.52 -7.76 -20.06
CA PRO A 52 5.69 -8.40 -20.68
C PRO A 52 6.08 -7.85 -22.05
N ARG A 53 5.10 -7.54 -22.91
CA ARG A 53 5.35 -6.91 -24.22
C ARG A 53 5.98 -5.52 -24.08
N GLY A 54 5.43 -4.68 -23.20
CA GLY A 54 5.99 -3.36 -22.93
C GLY A 54 7.39 -3.45 -22.33
N ILE A 55 7.60 -4.41 -21.41
CA ILE A 55 8.90 -4.64 -20.78
C ILE A 55 9.94 -5.03 -21.83
N GLY A 56 9.64 -5.99 -22.69
CA GLY A 56 10.56 -6.41 -23.76
C GLY A 56 10.87 -5.31 -24.77
N LEU A 57 9.86 -4.52 -25.18
CA LEU A 57 10.07 -3.38 -26.10
C LEU A 57 10.94 -2.28 -25.48
N TRP A 58 10.68 -1.94 -24.22
CA TRP A 58 11.50 -0.97 -23.48
C TRP A 58 12.95 -1.47 -23.34
N ALA A 59 13.13 -2.75 -23.00
CA ALA A 59 14.44 -3.35 -22.83
C ALA A 59 15.25 -3.34 -24.13
N GLU A 60 14.63 -3.68 -25.27
CA GLU A 60 15.30 -3.61 -26.57
C GLU A 60 15.67 -2.17 -26.95
N SER A 61 14.80 -1.20 -26.65
CA SER A 61 15.06 0.22 -26.93
C SER A 61 16.21 0.80 -26.09
N ASN A 62 16.47 0.21 -24.91
CA ASN A 62 17.51 0.62 -23.97
C ASN A 62 18.66 -0.39 -23.87
N LYS A 63 18.83 -1.23 -24.90
CA LYS A 63 19.76 -2.36 -24.88
C LYS A 63 21.18 -1.99 -24.50
N GLN A 64 21.74 -0.94 -25.11
CA GLN A 64 23.12 -0.53 -24.83
C GLN A 64 23.29 -0.13 -23.36
N TRP A 65 22.38 0.69 -22.84
CA TRP A 65 22.41 1.11 -21.44
C TRP A 65 22.25 -0.06 -20.47
N LEU A 66 21.39 -1.05 -20.80
CA LEU A 66 21.24 -2.27 -19.99
C LEU A 66 22.49 -3.15 -20.04
N GLN A 67 23.19 -3.25 -21.17
CA GLN A 67 24.43 -4.02 -21.30
C GLN A 67 25.59 -3.43 -20.47
N ASP A 68 25.54 -2.12 -20.18
CA ASP A 68 26.53 -1.47 -19.32
C ASP A 68 26.27 -1.73 -17.82
N LYS A 69 25.08 -2.23 -17.45
CA LYS A 69 24.63 -2.42 -16.05
C LYS A 69 24.32 -3.86 -15.67
N LEU A 70 24.07 -4.73 -16.64
CA LEU A 70 23.66 -6.11 -16.43
C LEU A 70 24.52 -7.08 -17.26
N PRO A 71 24.79 -8.31 -16.76
CA PRO A 71 25.59 -9.30 -17.47
C PRO A 71 25.04 -9.68 -18.86
N LEU A 72 23.71 -9.88 -18.98
CA LEU A 72 23.00 -10.19 -20.23
C LEU A 72 23.75 -11.16 -21.17
N PRO A 73 24.10 -12.39 -20.72
CA PRO A 73 24.96 -13.31 -21.46
C PRO A 73 24.43 -13.69 -22.85
N TYR A 74 23.11 -13.58 -23.06
CA TYR A 74 22.44 -13.85 -24.33
C TYR A 74 21.62 -12.65 -24.82
N GLY A 75 21.99 -11.44 -24.39
CA GLY A 75 21.29 -10.20 -24.72
C GLY A 75 19.91 -10.08 -24.06
N ILE A 76 19.07 -9.21 -24.64
CA ILE A 76 17.77 -8.85 -24.09
C ILE A 76 16.80 -10.04 -24.19
N PRO A 77 16.14 -10.43 -23.09
CA PRO A 77 15.12 -11.48 -23.12
C PRO A 77 13.90 -11.03 -23.93
N SER A 78 13.35 -11.92 -24.74
CA SER A 78 12.10 -11.65 -25.45
C SER A 78 10.94 -11.42 -24.49
N HIS A 79 9.90 -10.70 -24.95
CA HIS A 79 8.68 -10.49 -24.16
C HIS A 79 8.00 -11.81 -23.75
N ASP A 80 8.10 -12.87 -24.56
CA ASP A 80 7.62 -14.21 -24.21
C ASP A 80 8.44 -14.85 -23.07
N THR A 81 9.74 -14.59 -23.04
CA THR A 81 10.62 -15.08 -21.96
C THR A 81 10.31 -14.36 -20.66
N ILE A 82 10.19 -13.03 -20.71
CA ILE A 82 9.77 -12.21 -19.56
C ILE A 82 8.41 -12.67 -19.04
N GLY A 83 7.43 -12.85 -19.93
CA GLY A 83 6.09 -13.30 -19.55
C GLY A 83 6.10 -14.67 -18.88
N ARG A 84 6.84 -15.64 -19.43
CA ARG A 84 6.98 -16.98 -18.83
C ARG A 84 7.62 -16.94 -17.44
N VAL A 85 8.64 -16.12 -17.25
CA VAL A 85 9.31 -15.94 -15.96
C VAL A 85 8.35 -15.36 -14.94
N LEU A 86 7.69 -14.25 -15.27
CA LEU A 86 6.73 -13.58 -14.37
C LEU A 86 5.48 -14.42 -14.09
N MET A 87 5.13 -15.39 -14.96
CA MET A 87 4.07 -16.38 -14.70
C MET A 87 4.52 -17.54 -13.79
N ALA A 88 5.83 -17.76 -13.66
CA ALA A 88 6.39 -18.90 -12.93
C ALA A 88 6.94 -18.52 -11.55
N ILE A 89 7.34 -17.26 -11.36
CA ILE A 89 7.79 -16.75 -10.07
C ILE A 89 6.64 -16.83 -9.07
N ARG A 90 6.89 -17.48 -7.94
CA ARG A 90 5.93 -17.53 -6.82
C ARG A 90 5.78 -16.13 -6.22
N PRO A 91 4.57 -15.57 -6.15
CA PRO A 91 4.36 -14.22 -5.63
C PRO A 91 4.88 -14.02 -4.20
N GLU A 92 4.78 -15.04 -3.34
CA GLU A 92 5.26 -14.95 -1.96
C GLU A 92 6.79 -14.79 -1.89
N ALA A 93 7.53 -15.58 -2.68
CA ALA A 93 8.99 -15.47 -2.74
C ALA A 93 9.43 -14.13 -3.35
N PHE A 94 8.67 -13.61 -4.31
CA PHE A 94 8.92 -12.29 -4.90
C PHE A 94 8.69 -11.16 -3.88
N GLN A 95 7.64 -11.28 -3.08
CA GLN A 95 7.33 -10.37 -1.97
C GLN A 95 8.42 -10.39 -0.91
N GLU A 96 8.92 -11.56 -0.50
CA GLU A 96 9.97 -11.68 0.53
C GLU A 96 11.26 -10.94 0.12
N CYS A 97 11.68 -11.09 -1.15
CA CYS A 97 12.82 -10.35 -1.70
C CYS A 97 12.58 -8.84 -1.65
N PHE A 98 11.37 -8.41 -2.03
CA PHE A 98 10.99 -7.01 -1.99
C PHE A 98 10.93 -6.43 -0.58
N GLN A 99 10.42 -7.19 0.39
CA GLN A 99 10.39 -6.80 1.80
C GLN A 99 11.79 -6.63 2.38
N THR A 100 12.70 -7.53 2.04
CA THR A 100 14.12 -7.43 2.41
C THR A 100 14.72 -6.13 1.88
N TRP A 101 14.46 -5.82 0.62
CA TRP A 101 14.91 -4.58 0.00
C TRP A 101 14.32 -3.32 0.68
N ILE A 102 13.00 -3.32 0.94
CA ILE A 102 12.32 -2.23 1.65
C ILE A 102 12.87 -2.04 3.06
N GLN A 103 13.19 -3.12 3.79
CA GLN A 103 13.83 -3.02 5.12
C GLN A 103 15.17 -2.30 5.05
N ARG A 104 15.99 -2.56 4.01
CA ARG A 104 17.25 -1.82 3.80
C ARG A 104 17.00 -0.33 3.54
N LEU A 105 15.99 0.01 2.74
CA LEU A 105 15.57 1.40 2.56
C LEU A 105 15.22 2.07 3.90
N ILE A 106 14.45 1.41 4.77
CA ILE A 106 13.93 2.02 6.01
C ILE A 106 15.00 2.18 7.08
N VAL A 107 15.94 1.23 7.20
CA VAL A 107 16.99 1.26 8.24
C VAL A 107 17.93 2.46 8.09
N SER A 108 18.04 3.02 6.88
CA SER A 108 18.85 4.22 6.60
C SER A 108 18.19 5.55 6.98
N ALA A 109 16.88 5.56 7.30
CA ALA A 109 16.19 6.73 7.82
C ALA A 109 16.21 6.69 9.36
N ASP A 110 16.82 7.70 10.01
CA ASP A 110 16.94 7.81 11.47
C ASP A 110 15.58 7.82 12.23
N ASP A 111 14.45 7.83 11.51
CA ASP A 111 13.09 7.69 12.02
C ASP A 111 12.54 6.29 11.69
N LYS A 112 12.89 5.28 12.52
CA LYS A 112 12.34 3.91 12.48
C LYS A 112 10.83 3.83 12.76
N SER A 113 10.11 4.95 12.81
CA SER A 113 8.66 4.92 12.97
C SER A 113 7.99 4.86 11.60
N PHE A 114 7.33 3.73 11.32
CA PHE A 114 6.13 3.76 10.51
C PHE A 114 4.98 4.11 11.44
N PRO A 115 4.66 5.40 11.68
CA PRO A 115 3.63 5.73 12.65
C PRO A 115 2.28 5.15 12.24
N VAL A 116 2.04 4.97 10.93
CA VAL A 116 0.77 4.49 10.41
C VAL A 116 0.98 3.55 9.21
N ILE A 117 0.38 2.37 9.29
CA ILE A 117 0.27 1.38 8.20
C ILE A 117 -1.20 1.23 7.85
N SER A 118 -1.58 1.51 6.61
CA SER A 118 -2.94 1.36 6.11
C SER A 118 -3.06 0.02 5.41
N ILE A 119 -4.05 -0.80 5.80
CA ILE A 119 -4.40 -2.04 5.11
C ILE A 119 -5.73 -1.84 4.40
N ASP A 120 -5.75 -2.06 3.09
CA ASP A 120 -6.95 -1.92 2.27
C ASP A 120 -6.99 -2.94 1.13
N GLY A 121 -8.21 -3.26 0.70
CA GLY A 121 -8.50 -4.21 -0.38
C GLY A 121 -8.72 -3.49 -1.72
N LYS A 122 -8.10 -4.00 -2.79
CA LYS A 122 -8.32 -3.52 -4.16
C LYS A 122 -8.64 -4.67 -5.11
N ALA A 123 -9.68 -4.48 -5.92
CA ALA A 123 -10.02 -5.39 -7.01
C ALA A 123 -9.29 -5.00 -8.30
N LEU A 124 -8.60 -5.95 -8.94
CA LEU A 124 -8.07 -5.82 -10.29
C LEU A 124 -9.20 -6.07 -11.30
N ARG A 125 -10.02 -5.05 -11.56
CA ARG A 125 -11.35 -5.18 -12.19
C ARG A 125 -11.39 -6.00 -13.49
N ARG A 126 -10.36 -5.89 -14.34
CA ARG A 126 -10.31 -6.54 -15.67
C ARG A 126 -9.41 -7.79 -15.73
N SER A 127 -8.99 -8.30 -14.57
CA SER A 127 -8.22 -9.56 -14.46
C SER A 127 -9.10 -10.83 -14.44
N HIS A 128 -10.41 -10.69 -14.63
CA HIS A 128 -11.33 -11.82 -14.69
C HIS A 128 -11.08 -12.67 -15.94
N ASP A 129 -11.40 -13.95 -15.82
CA ASP A 129 -11.35 -14.92 -16.91
C ASP A 129 -12.64 -15.74 -16.93
N GLU A 130 -13.60 -15.30 -17.76
CA GLU A 130 -14.88 -15.99 -17.93
C GLU A 130 -14.71 -17.42 -18.43
N SER A 131 -13.69 -17.68 -19.25
CA SER A 131 -13.43 -19.02 -19.80
C SER A 131 -12.96 -20.01 -18.74
N ALA A 132 -12.29 -19.51 -17.70
CA ALA A 132 -11.85 -20.28 -16.54
C ALA A 132 -12.83 -20.16 -15.34
N GLY A 133 -13.95 -19.45 -15.48
CA GLY A 133 -14.91 -19.21 -14.40
C GLY A 133 -14.37 -18.32 -13.26
N LEU A 134 -13.34 -17.51 -13.53
CA LEU A 134 -12.65 -16.70 -12.53
C LEU A 134 -13.15 -15.24 -12.56
N GLY A 135 -13.59 -14.75 -11.41
CA GLY A 135 -13.87 -13.32 -11.18
C GLY A 135 -12.60 -12.46 -11.15
N PRO A 136 -12.70 -11.14 -10.88
CA PRO A 136 -11.53 -10.29 -10.71
C PRO A 136 -10.66 -10.78 -9.54
N LEU A 137 -9.34 -10.66 -9.68
CA LEU A 137 -8.40 -10.89 -8.60
C LEU A 137 -8.53 -9.75 -7.58
N PHE A 138 -8.54 -10.09 -6.29
CA PHE A 138 -8.53 -9.12 -5.20
C PHE A 138 -7.16 -9.13 -4.53
N LEU A 139 -6.67 -7.96 -4.14
CA LEU A 139 -5.39 -7.78 -3.45
C LEU A 139 -5.63 -7.00 -2.17
N VAL A 140 -5.15 -7.51 -1.04
CA VAL A 140 -5.05 -6.74 0.20
C VAL A 140 -3.64 -6.15 0.26
N SER A 141 -3.51 -4.83 0.39
CA SER A 141 -2.21 -4.14 0.40
C SER A 141 -1.96 -3.48 1.75
N ALA A 142 -0.73 -3.57 2.26
CA ALA A 142 -0.24 -2.81 3.40
C ALA A 142 0.64 -1.65 2.92
N TRP A 143 0.26 -0.42 3.27
CA TRP A 143 0.86 0.80 2.74
C TRP A 143 1.19 1.80 3.84
N SER A 144 2.42 2.33 3.82
CA SER A 144 2.79 3.47 4.66
C SER A 144 2.58 4.78 3.90
N SER A 145 1.48 5.48 4.18
CA SER A 145 1.14 6.74 3.50
C SER A 145 2.18 7.85 3.70
N LYS A 146 2.81 7.94 4.89
CA LYS A 146 3.83 8.97 5.18
C LYS A 146 5.10 8.72 4.37
N GLN A 147 5.56 7.48 4.32
CA GLN A 147 6.79 7.13 3.61
C GLN A 147 6.58 6.89 2.11
N GLY A 148 5.34 6.65 1.70
CA GLY A 148 5.02 6.31 0.32
C GLY A 148 5.56 4.95 -0.07
N LEU A 149 5.53 3.97 0.84
CA LEU A 149 6.10 2.64 0.66
C LEU A 149 5.02 1.55 0.77
N SER A 150 5.09 0.58 -0.14
CA SER A 150 4.36 -0.68 -0.04
C SER A 150 5.13 -1.63 0.87
N LEU A 151 4.48 -2.16 1.89
CA LEU A 151 5.11 -3.04 2.89
C LEU A 151 4.78 -4.52 2.63
N GLY A 152 3.63 -4.78 2.01
CA GLY A 152 3.09 -6.12 1.86
C GLY A 152 1.89 -6.10 0.93
N GLN A 153 1.60 -7.23 0.28
CA GLN A 153 0.34 -7.45 -0.41
C GLN A 153 0.01 -8.94 -0.38
N LEU A 154 -1.28 -9.28 -0.39
CA LEU A 154 -1.71 -10.67 -0.50
C LEU A 154 -2.88 -10.79 -1.47
N ALA A 155 -2.79 -11.73 -2.41
CA ALA A 155 -3.86 -12.03 -3.34
C ALA A 155 -4.96 -12.89 -2.70
N THR A 156 -6.20 -12.60 -3.08
CA THR A 156 -7.39 -13.33 -2.66
C THR A 156 -8.33 -13.57 -3.84
N GLU A 157 -8.96 -14.74 -3.87
CA GLU A 157 -9.86 -15.13 -4.98
C GLU A 157 -11.22 -14.41 -4.95
N ALA A 158 -11.59 -13.84 -3.81
CA ALA A 158 -12.87 -13.15 -3.64
C ALA A 158 -12.75 -12.07 -2.57
N LYS A 159 -13.56 -11.00 -2.71
CA LYS A 159 -13.62 -9.91 -1.72
C LYS A 159 -13.90 -10.40 -0.29
N SER A 160 -14.72 -11.44 -0.13
CA SER A 160 -15.02 -12.05 1.18
C SER A 160 -13.78 -12.62 1.88
N ASN A 161 -12.74 -12.94 1.12
CA ASN A 161 -11.52 -13.56 1.64
C ASN A 161 -10.52 -12.53 2.19
N GLU A 162 -10.81 -11.22 2.09
CA GLU A 162 -9.97 -10.17 2.68
C GLU A 162 -9.82 -10.35 4.20
N ILE A 163 -10.89 -10.78 4.89
CA ILE A 163 -10.89 -11.00 6.35
C ILE A 163 -9.85 -12.04 6.78
N THR A 164 -9.63 -13.08 5.98
CA THR A 164 -8.63 -14.12 6.28
C THR A 164 -7.25 -13.79 5.75
N ALA A 165 -7.16 -12.89 4.78
CA ALA A 165 -5.90 -12.42 4.19
C ALA A 165 -5.19 -11.37 5.05
N ILE A 166 -5.95 -10.44 5.65
CA ILE A 166 -5.39 -9.38 6.51
C ILE A 166 -4.51 -9.94 7.64
N PRO A 167 -4.93 -10.94 8.44
CA PRO A 167 -4.07 -11.53 9.47
C PRO A 167 -2.75 -12.08 8.92
N LYS A 168 -2.78 -12.78 7.78
CA LYS A 168 -1.58 -13.34 7.16
C LYS A 168 -0.64 -12.25 6.67
N LEU A 169 -1.19 -11.17 6.11
CA LEU A 169 -0.41 -10.02 5.67
C LEU A 169 0.28 -9.32 6.85
N ILE A 170 -0.42 -9.18 7.98
CA ILE A 170 0.12 -8.62 9.23
C ILE A 170 1.30 -9.46 9.74
N GLU A 171 1.22 -10.79 9.65
CA GLU A 171 2.32 -11.70 10.05
C GLU A 171 3.56 -11.59 9.14
N GLN A 172 3.40 -11.09 7.91
CA GLN A 172 4.49 -10.95 6.93
C GLN A 172 5.20 -9.60 6.98
N ILE A 173 4.72 -8.63 7.77
CA ILE A 173 5.29 -7.28 7.82
C ILE A 173 5.65 -6.90 9.26
N ASP A 174 6.71 -6.11 9.43
CA ASP A 174 7.04 -5.55 10.74
C ASP A 174 6.09 -4.39 11.06
N ILE A 175 5.21 -4.60 12.04
CA ILE A 175 4.25 -3.61 12.54
C ILE A 175 4.63 -3.07 13.92
N LYS A 176 5.77 -3.47 14.48
CA LYS A 176 6.10 -3.16 15.87
C LYS A 176 6.19 -1.64 16.08
N GLY A 177 5.39 -1.12 17.00
CA GLY A 177 5.27 0.31 17.28
C GLY A 177 4.55 1.13 16.20
N ALA A 178 3.95 0.48 15.20
CA ALA A 178 3.13 1.13 14.17
C ALA A 178 1.65 1.11 14.57
N VAL A 179 0.89 2.10 14.08
CA VAL A 179 -0.58 2.07 14.15
C VAL A 179 -1.15 1.51 12.84
N VAL A 180 -1.78 0.36 12.90
CA VAL A 180 -2.44 -0.30 11.77
C VAL A 180 -3.86 0.24 11.62
N THR A 181 -4.19 0.73 10.42
CA THR A 181 -5.52 1.28 10.11
C THR A 181 -6.20 0.42 9.06
N ILE A 182 -7.44 0.05 9.31
CA ILE A 182 -8.19 -0.86 8.45
C ILE A 182 -9.62 -0.36 8.30
N ASP A 183 -10.19 -0.61 7.14
CA ASP A 183 -11.55 -0.27 6.81
C ASP A 183 -12.57 -1.08 7.64
N ALA A 184 -13.85 -0.84 7.39
CA ALA A 184 -14.90 -1.49 8.15
C ALA A 184 -14.99 -2.99 7.87
N ALA A 185 -14.62 -3.47 6.68
CA ALA A 185 -14.64 -4.89 6.36
C ALA A 185 -13.64 -5.68 7.21
N GLY A 186 -12.44 -5.12 7.40
CA GLY A 186 -11.39 -5.70 8.25
C GLY A 186 -11.50 -5.40 9.75
N CYS A 187 -12.53 -4.69 10.20
CA CYS A 187 -12.77 -4.46 11.62
C CYS A 187 -13.23 -5.75 12.31
N GLN A 188 -12.27 -6.58 12.76
CA GLN A 188 -12.53 -7.89 13.37
C GLN A 188 -11.67 -8.08 14.63
N LYS A 189 -12.23 -8.80 15.62
CA LYS A 189 -11.58 -9.10 16.91
C LYS A 189 -10.25 -9.83 16.74
N SER A 190 -10.22 -10.86 15.89
CA SER A 190 -9.02 -11.65 15.60
C SER A 190 -7.92 -10.83 14.92
N ILE A 191 -8.29 -9.81 14.13
CA ILE A 191 -7.33 -8.89 13.50
C ILE A 191 -6.73 -7.96 14.57
N ALA A 192 -7.55 -7.40 15.47
CA ALA A 192 -7.08 -6.60 16.59
C ALA A 192 -6.10 -7.38 17.49
N GLU A 193 -6.43 -8.63 17.84
CA GLU A 193 -5.54 -9.55 18.57
C GLU A 193 -4.19 -9.72 17.87
N LYS A 194 -4.19 -9.98 16.55
CA LYS A 194 -2.96 -10.16 15.77
C LYS A 194 -2.09 -8.90 15.72
N ILE A 195 -2.70 -7.72 15.61
CA ILE A 195 -1.98 -6.44 15.61
C ILE A 195 -1.28 -6.22 16.95
N VAL A 196 -2.02 -6.39 18.06
CA VAL A 196 -1.46 -6.23 19.41
C VAL A 196 -0.39 -7.28 19.71
N ALA A 197 -0.60 -8.53 19.29
CA ALA A 197 0.39 -9.60 19.43
C ALA A 197 1.69 -9.31 18.65
N GLY A 198 1.59 -8.63 17.49
CA GLY A 198 2.75 -8.15 16.73
C GLY A 198 3.41 -6.88 17.29
N GLY A 199 2.91 -6.35 18.42
CA GLY A 199 3.45 -5.16 19.07
C GLY A 199 3.06 -3.85 18.38
N GLY A 200 2.01 -3.86 17.57
CA GLY A 200 1.42 -2.66 16.98
C GLY A 200 0.16 -2.19 17.72
N ASP A 201 -0.29 -1.00 17.36
CA ASP A 201 -1.58 -0.42 17.76
C ASP A 201 -2.55 -0.43 16.58
N TYR A 202 -3.83 -0.19 16.82
CA TYR A 202 -4.82 -0.12 15.74
C TYR A 202 -5.80 1.04 15.84
N VAL A 203 -6.30 1.44 14.67
CA VAL A 203 -7.53 2.25 14.50
C VAL A 203 -8.38 1.60 13.40
N LEU A 204 -9.50 0.97 13.80
CA LEU A 204 -10.36 0.20 12.91
C LEU A 204 -11.68 0.93 12.69
N ALA A 205 -12.11 1.08 11.44
CA ALA A 205 -13.39 1.72 11.14
C ALA A 205 -14.55 0.83 11.61
N LEU A 206 -15.49 1.39 12.36
CA LEU A 206 -16.64 0.69 12.92
C LEU A 206 -17.90 1.00 12.11
N LYS A 207 -18.57 -0.04 11.60
CA LYS A 207 -19.87 0.07 10.91
C LYS A 207 -20.83 -1.02 11.39
N GLY A 208 -22.01 -1.09 10.78
CA GLY A 208 -23.09 -2.00 11.16
C GLY A 208 -22.75 -3.50 11.14
N ASN A 209 -21.64 -3.92 10.52
CA ASN A 209 -21.17 -5.31 10.58
C ASN A 209 -20.78 -5.77 12.00
N GLN A 210 -20.60 -4.86 12.95
CA GLN A 210 -20.34 -5.17 14.37
C GLN A 210 -21.60 -5.10 15.26
N GLY A 211 -22.80 -5.02 14.67
CA GLY A 211 -24.08 -5.20 15.34
C GLY A 211 -24.24 -4.35 16.62
N LYS A 212 -24.40 -5.03 17.77
CA LYS A 212 -24.62 -4.41 19.09
C LYS A 212 -23.50 -3.46 19.51
N LEU A 213 -22.26 -3.76 19.17
CA LEU A 213 -21.13 -2.91 19.51
C LEU A 213 -21.20 -1.59 18.75
N HIS A 214 -21.44 -1.64 17.44
CA HIS A 214 -21.63 -0.42 16.63
C HIS A 214 -22.79 0.42 17.14
N GLN A 215 -23.93 -0.21 17.47
CA GLN A 215 -25.07 0.51 18.02
C GLN A 215 -24.72 1.18 19.36
N ALA A 216 -24.10 0.46 20.30
CA ALA A 216 -23.73 1.02 21.59
C ALA A 216 -22.72 2.18 21.47
N VAL A 217 -21.71 2.07 20.61
CA VAL A 217 -20.74 3.14 20.34
C VAL A 217 -21.42 4.34 19.68
N ASN A 218 -22.29 4.10 18.70
CA ASN A 218 -23.04 5.16 18.03
C ASN A 218 -23.96 5.89 19.02
N ASP A 219 -24.78 5.17 19.77
CA ASP A 219 -25.72 5.75 20.74
C ASP A 219 -24.97 6.57 21.80
N TYR A 220 -23.86 6.04 22.32
CA TYR A 220 -23.00 6.75 23.26
C TYR A 220 -22.41 8.02 22.64
N LEU A 221 -21.75 7.94 21.48
CA LEU A 221 -21.07 9.08 20.89
C LEU A 221 -22.04 10.14 20.39
N THR A 222 -23.17 9.76 19.81
CA THR A 222 -24.20 10.68 19.33
C THR A 222 -24.89 11.40 20.47
N LYS A 223 -25.20 10.72 21.59
CA LYS A 223 -25.78 11.33 22.79
C LYS A 223 -24.90 12.46 23.34
N HIS A 224 -23.58 12.31 23.26
CA HIS A 224 -22.61 13.27 23.78
C HIS A 224 -22.06 14.21 22.70
N LEU A 225 -22.50 14.11 21.44
CA LEU A 225 -21.99 14.97 20.38
C LEU A 225 -22.58 16.38 20.46
N GLU A 226 -23.85 16.52 20.88
CA GLU A 226 -24.56 17.80 20.93
C GLU A 226 -23.95 18.80 21.93
N ASP A 227 -23.38 18.32 23.03
CA ASP A 227 -22.69 19.13 24.03
C ASP A 227 -21.15 19.07 23.90
N GLU A 228 -20.65 18.57 22.77
CA GLU A 228 -19.23 18.37 22.48
C GLU A 228 -18.48 17.54 23.54
N PHE A 229 -19.11 16.47 24.02
CA PHE A 229 -18.58 15.54 25.02
C PHE A 229 -18.26 16.21 26.36
N ARG A 230 -19.01 17.26 26.71
CA ARG A 230 -18.81 17.99 27.95
C ARG A 230 -19.01 17.07 29.16
N GLY A 231 -18.02 17.04 30.05
CA GLY A 231 -18.05 16.20 31.26
C GLY A 231 -17.51 14.78 31.07
N LEU A 232 -17.07 14.42 29.86
CA LEU A 232 -16.31 13.20 29.60
C LEU A 232 -14.82 13.51 29.41
N ASN A 233 -13.96 12.52 29.65
CA ASN A 233 -12.55 12.63 29.26
C ASN A 233 -12.44 12.38 27.75
N ALA A 234 -12.59 13.45 26.98
CA ALA A 234 -12.48 13.45 25.53
C ALA A 234 -11.31 14.33 25.07
N ARG A 235 -10.82 14.05 23.86
CA ARG A 235 -9.89 14.91 23.13
C ARG A 235 -10.51 15.26 21.78
N LYS A 236 -10.31 16.51 21.35
CA LYS A 236 -10.81 17.07 20.10
C LYS A 236 -9.65 17.55 19.24
N HIS A 237 -9.71 17.29 17.94
CA HIS A 237 -8.83 17.88 16.94
C HIS A 237 -9.67 18.33 15.74
N ILE A 238 -9.36 19.48 15.16
CA ILE A 238 -10.11 20.04 14.02
C ILE A 238 -9.13 20.29 12.88
N GLU A 239 -9.51 19.89 11.67
CA GLU A 239 -8.83 20.27 10.44
C GLU A 239 -9.77 21.04 9.53
N ASN A 240 -9.25 22.12 8.94
CA ASN A 240 -9.93 22.91 7.93
C ASN A 240 -9.18 22.81 6.60
N ARG A 241 -9.89 22.49 5.52
CA ARG A 241 -9.34 22.41 4.16
C ARG A 241 -10.14 23.26 3.20
N LYS A 242 -9.42 23.97 2.33
CA LYS A 242 -9.98 24.73 1.21
C LYS A 242 -9.16 24.42 -0.04
N GLY A 243 -9.84 24.03 -1.12
CA GLY A 243 -9.17 23.73 -2.39
C GLY A 243 -10.15 23.36 -3.51
N HIS A 244 -9.86 23.76 -4.75
CA HIS A 244 -10.67 23.47 -5.94
C HIS A 244 -12.18 23.80 -5.79
N GLY A 245 -12.52 24.89 -5.09
CA GLY A 245 -13.91 25.29 -4.83
C GLY A 245 -14.65 24.42 -3.80
N ARG A 246 -13.94 23.56 -3.06
CA ARG A 246 -14.44 22.76 -1.95
C ARG A 246 -13.95 23.33 -0.62
N ARG A 247 -14.85 23.42 0.36
CA ARG A 247 -14.50 23.63 1.77
C ARG A 247 -14.85 22.37 2.55
N GLU A 248 -13.97 21.96 3.42
CA GLU A 248 -14.15 20.78 4.24
C GLU A 248 -13.62 21.06 5.63
N GLU A 249 -14.47 20.93 6.63
CA GLU A 249 -14.11 20.95 8.05
C GLU A 249 -14.29 19.54 8.59
N ILE A 250 -13.23 18.99 9.18
CA ILE A 250 -13.25 17.65 9.75
C ILE A 250 -12.91 17.78 11.23
N THR A 251 -13.84 17.36 12.07
CA THR A 251 -13.66 17.30 13.52
C THR A 251 -13.49 15.85 13.95
N TYR A 252 -12.44 15.60 14.73
CA TYR A 252 -12.09 14.31 15.30
C TYR A 252 -12.30 14.38 16.81
N TYR A 253 -13.14 13.51 17.33
CA TYR A 253 -13.27 13.29 18.77
C TYR A 253 -12.77 11.89 19.09
N GLN A 254 -11.95 11.79 20.13
CA GLN A 254 -11.52 10.53 20.72
C GLN A 254 -11.92 10.55 22.20
N VAL A 255 -12.56 9.48 22.65
CA VAL A 255 -13.19 9.40 23.97
C VAL A 255 -12.80 8.08 24.61
N GLU A 256 -12.69 8.07 25.94
CA GLU A 256 -12.59 6.82 26.71
C GLU A 256 -13.78 5.90 26.43
N LEU A 257 -13.57 4.61 26.69
CA LEU A 257 -14.61 3.61 26.48
C LEU A 257 -15.81 3.87 27.40
N PRO A 258 -17.05 3.76 26.88
CA PRO A 258 -18.22 3.83 27.73
C PRO A 258 -18.27 2.62 28.68
N GLU A 259 -18.72 2.86 29.91
CA GLU A 259 -18.97 1.78 30.85
C GLU A 259 -20.01 0.80 30.28
N GLY A 260 -19.73 -0.50 30.42
CA GLY A 260 -20.64 -1.55 29.96
C GLY A 260 -20.68 -1.76 28.45
N LEU A 261 -19.66 -1.32 27.70
CA LEU A 261 -19.59 -1.50 26.25
C LEU A 261 -19.71 -2.99 25.86
N PRO A 262 -20.70 -3.38 25.03
CA PRO A 262 -20.92 -4.78 24.68
C PRO A 262 -19.73 -5.42 23.97
N GLY A 263 -19.23 -6.53 24.51
CA GLY A 263 -18.13 -7.28 23.90
C GLY A 263 -16.77 -6.59 23.98
N GLN A 264 -16.60 -5.58 24.82
CA GLN A 264 -15.33 -4.87 25.03
C GLN A 264 -14.16 -5.82 25.31
N SER A 265 -14.38 -6.84 26.17
CA SER A 265 -13.37 -7.84 26.53
C SER A 265 -12.85 -8.66 25.36
N ASP A 266 -13.62 -8.73 24.26
CA ASP A 266 -13.25 -9.50 23.09
C ASP A 266 -12.33 -8.73 22.13
N TRP A 267 -12.10 -7.44 22.39
CA TRP A 267 -11.21 -6.58 21.61
C TRP A 267 -9.92 -6.33 22.38
N GLN A 268 -8.91 -7.13 22.07
CA GLN A 268 -7.61 -7.03 22.73
C GLN A 268 -7.01 -5.63 22.54
N GLY A 269 -6.63 -4.99 23.65
CA GLY A 269 -6.00 -3.68 23.64
C GLY A 269 -6.94 -2.51 23.36
N LEU A 270 -8.25 -2.71 23.22
CA LEU A 270 -9.21 -1.63 23.03
C LEU A 270 -9.15 -0.64 24.20
N GLU A 271 -8.87 0.63 23.92
CA GLU A 271 -8.68 1.68 24.94
C GLU A 271 -9.59 2.89 24.70
N THR A 272 -9.91 3.22 23.45
CA THR A 272 -10.72 4.39 23.11
C THR A 272 -11.67 4.12 21.93
N VAL A 273 -12.72 4.95 21.85
CA VAL A 273 -13.61 5.04 20.68
C VAL A 273 -13.46 6.42 20.05
N GLY A 274 -13.63 6.48 18.73
CA GLY A 274 -13.51 7.72 17.98
C GLY A 274 -14.74 8.00 17.12
N ILE A 275 -15.05 9.28 16.95
CA ILE A 275 -16.01 9.77 15.96
C ILE A 275 -15.35 10.87 15.12
N VAL A 276 -15.54 10.77 13.81
CA VAL A 276 -15.06 11.74 12.84
C VAL A 276 -16.27 12.31 12.13
N VAL A 277 -16.46 13.62 12.25
CA VAL A 277 -17.53 14.37 11.63
C VAL A 277 -16.93 15.26 10.56
N SER A 278 -17.32 15.03 9.30
CA SER A 278 -16.84 15.79 8.15
C SER A 278 -17.98 16.62 7.57
N TYR A 279 -17.83 17.93 7.58
CA TYR A 279 -18.70 18.88 6.91
C TYR A 279 -18.06 19.31 5.60
N ARG A 280 -18.71 19.01 4.48
CA ARG A 280 -18.21 19.34 3.14
C ARG A 280 -19.20 20.22 2.41
N GLU A 281 -18.69 21.36 1.94
CA GLU A 281 -19.39 22.30 1.07
C GLU A 281 -18.79 22.22 -0.34
N GLN A 282 -19.64 21.96 -1.34
CA GLN A 282 -19.27 21.98 -2.75
C GLN A 282 -20.44 22.47 -3.60
N LYS A 283 -20.21 23.53 -4.41
CA LYS A 283 -21.24 24.15 -5.25
C LYS A 283 -22.53 24.48 -4.46
N ASP A 284 -22.37 25.14 -3.31
CA ASP A 284 -23.44 25.54 -2.40
C ASP A 284 -24.27 24.38 -1.80
N LYS A 285 -23.80 23.14 -1.93
CA LYS A 285 -24.40 21.96 -1.27
C LYS A 285 -23.54 21.54 -0.10
N TRP A 286 -24.20 21.40 1.05
CA TRP A 286 -23.61 20.84 2.26
C TRP A 286 -23.87 19.34 2.34
N SER A 287 -22.86 18.62 2.78
CA SER A 287 -22.94 17.20 3.11
C SER A 287 -22.21 16.96 4.41
N THR A 288 -22.79 16.11 5.25
CA THR A 288 -22.20 15.68 6.52
C THR A 288 -21.97 14.19 6.46
N GLU A 289 -20.78 13.75 6.82
CA GLU A 289 -20.45 12.34 6.96
C GLU A 289 -19.93 12.09 8.37
N VAL A 290 -20.48 11.07 9.03
CA VAL A 290 -20.08 10.63 10.36
C VAL A 290 -19.49 9.24 10.28
N ARG A 291 -18.31 9.04 10.87
CA ARG A 291 -17.59 7.77 10.89
C ARG A 291 -17.17 7.44 12.31
N TYR A 292 -17.33 6.18 12.71
CA TYR A 292 -16.99 5.67 14.03
C TYR A 292 -15.76 4.77 13.95
N TYR A 293 -15.00 4.70 15.04
CA TYR A 293 -13.73 3.95 15.10
C TYR A 293 -13.54 3.27 16.45
N LEU A 294 -12.95 2.08 16.43
CA LEU A 294 -12.36 1.41 17.58
C LEU A 294 -10.84 1.66 17.57
N SER A 295 -10.24 1.90 18.73
CA SER A 295 -8.82 2.28 18.82
C SER A 295 -8.14 1.67 20.05
N SER A 296 -6.94 1.12 19.86
CA SER A 296 -6.06 0.75 20.98
C SER A 296 -5.23 1.92 21.50
N LEU A 297 -5.27 3.06 20.81
CA LEU A 297 -4.52 4.25 21.21
C LEU A 297 -5.08 4.87 22.48
N LYS A 298 -4.17 5.37 23.30
CA LYS A 298 -4.45 6.37 24.35
C LYS A 298 -5.09 7.62 23.77
N LEU A 299 -5.69 8.44 24.64
CA LEU A 299 -6.27 9.73 24.28
C LEU A 299 -5.21 10.71 23.71
N ASP A 300 -5.17 10.79 22.39
CA ASP A 300 -4.44 11.77 21.60
C ASP A 300 -5.17 11.98 20.26
N ALA A 301 -6.10 12.93 20.25
CA ALA A 301 -6.91 13.21 19.08
C ALA A 301 -6.10 13.62 17.84
N LYS A 302 -4.87 14.12 18.01
CA LYS A 302 -4.00 14.49 16.88
C LYS A 302 -3.40 13.24 16.24
N THR A 303 -2.92 12.29 17.05
CA THR A 303 -2.44 10.99 16.55
C THR A 303 -3.59 10.20 15.93
N PHE A 304 -4.75 10.14 16.58
CA PHE A 304 -5.95 9.52 16.03
C PHE A 304 -6.35 10.13 14.67
N ALA A 305 -6.40 11.46 14.56
CA ALA A 305 -6.70 12.14 13.30
C ALA A 305 -5.66 11.83 12.21
N THR A 306 -4.38 11.74 12.58
CA THR A 306 -3.30 11.34 11.66
C THR A 306 -3.50 9.92 11.14
N CYS A 307 -3.90 8.98 12.00
CA CYS A 307 -4.18 7.60 11.64
C CYS A 307 -5.37 7.51 10.68
N VAL A 308 -6.52 8.09 11.06
CA VAL A 308 -7.72 8.08 10.21
C VAL A 308 -7.41 8.65 8.83
N ARG A 309 -6.72 9.80 8.76
CA ARG A 309 -6.30 10.37 7.48
C ARG A 309 -5.30 9.49 6.73
N GLY A 310 -4.37 8.88 7.43
CA GLY A 310 -3.37 7.98 6.86
C GLY A 310 -4.03 6.82 6.11
N HIS A 311 -5.13 6.31 6.66
CA HIS A 311 -6.00 5.34 6.00
C HIS A 311 -6.55 5.88 4.68
N TRP A 312 -7.25 7.02 4.68
CA TRP A 312 -7.73 7.68 3.43
C TRP A 312 -6.61 8.06 2.46
N GLY A 313 -5.39 8.18 2.97
CA GLY A 313 -4.19 8.37 2.19
C GLY A 313 -3.92 7.21 1.23
N ILE A 314 -4.29 5.97 1.54
CA ILE A 314 -4.05 4.82 0.66
C ILE A 314 -4.79 4.98 -0.67
N GLU A 315 -6.04 5.43 -0.63
CA GLU A 315 -6.87 5.62 -1.82
C GLU A 315 -6.30 6.69 -2.75
N ASN A 316 -5.82 7.80 -2.19
CA ASN A 316 -5.28 8.89 -3.00
C ASN A 316 -3.81 8.68 -3.40
N SER A 317 -3.01 8.08 -2.52
CA SER A 317 -1.56 8.01 -2.71
C SER A 317 -1.10 6.72 -3.38
N LEU A 318 -1.85 5.63 -3.24
CA LEU A 318 -1.59 4.33 -3.84
C LEU A 318 -2.62 3.98 -4.91
N HIS A 319 -3.90 3.78 -4.54
CA HIS A 319 -4.90 3.24 -5.49
C HIS A 319 -5.15 4.16 -6.68
N TRP A 320 -5.30 5.47 -6.46
CA TRP A 320 -5.42 6.43 -7.56
C TRP A 320 -4.18 6.43 -8.46
N CYS A 321 -2.98 6.28 -7.90
CA CYS A 321 -1.77 6.16 -8.70
C CYS A 321 -1.79 4.87 -9.54
N LEU A 322 -2.15 3.73 -8.94
CA LEU A 322 -2.30 2.46 -9.65
C LEU A 322 -3.31 2.57 -10.80
N ASP A 323 -4.46 3.22 -10.57
CA ASP A 323 -5.54 3.30 -11.54
C ASP A 323 -5.27 4.31 -12.65
N VAL A 324 -4.84 5.52 -12.31
CA VAL A 324 -4.72 6.61 -13.28
C VAL A 324 -3.34 6.65 -13.92
N THR A 325 -2.30 6.35 -13.14
CA THR A 325 -0.90 6.49 -13.59
C THR A 325 -0.33 5.17 -14.12
N PHE A 326 -0.76 4.04 -13.60
CA PHE A 326 -0.33 2.70 -14.04
C PHE A 326 -1.42 1.92 -14.80
N ARG A 327 -2.62 2.49 -14.93
CA ARG A 327 -3.76 1.89 -15.64
C ARG A 327 -4.04 0.45 -15.20
N GLU A 328 -3.87 0.19 -13.90
CA GLU A 328 -4.00 -1.15 -13.33
C GLU A 328 -5.42 -1.70 -13.53
N ASP A 329 -6.45 -0.88 -13.29
CA ASP A 329 -7.86 -1.22 -13.55
C ASP A 329 -8.16 -1.56 -15.02
N GLU A 330 -7.36 -1.05 -15.96
CA GLU A 330 -7.54 -1.30 -17.38
C GLU A 330 -6.83 -2.56 -17.87
N THR A 331 -5.90 -3.09 -17.07
CA THR A 331 -5.08 -4.25 -17.41
C THR A 331 -5.92 -5.50 -17.55
N ARG A 332 -5.75 -6.23 -18.67
CA ARG A 332 -6.49 -7.47 -18.99
C ARG A 332 -5.67 -8.73 -18.75
N THR A 333 -4.72 -8.68 -17.82
CA THR A 333 -3.90 -9.85 -17.45
C THR A 333 -4.77 -10.84 -16.69
N ARG A 334 -5.05 -11.99 -17.32
CA ARG A 334 -5.93 -13.04 -16.77
C ARG A 334 -5.19 -14.09 -15.96
N ASN A 335 -3.93 -14.38 -16.31
CA ASN A 335 -3.11 -15.30 -15.53
C ASN A 335 -2.87 -14.72 -14.13
N ARG A 336 -3.29 -15.43 -13.08
CA ARG A 336 -3.28 -14.96 -11.69
C ARG A 336 -1.88 -14.61 -11.18
N ILE A 337 -0.91 -15.49 -11.42
CA ILE A 337 0.47 -15.29 -10.95
C ILE A 337 1.09 -14.06 -11.63
N LEU A 338 0.89 -13.92 -12.95
CA LEU A 338 1.37 -12.74 -13.68
C LEU A 338 0.65 -11.46 -13.22
N ALA A 339 -0.65 -11.51 -12.97
CA ALA A 339 -1.41 -10.35 -12.49
C ALA A 339 -0.91 -9.88 -11.12
N ASP A 340 -0.65 -10.81 -10.21
CA ASP A 340 -0.09 -10.56 -8.88
C ASP A 340 1.34 -10.00 -8.96
N ASN A 341 2.23 -10.66 -9.70
CA ASN A 341 3.61 -10.19 -9.88
C ASN A 341 3.69 -8.82 -10.57
N LEU A 342 2.82 -8.53 -11.54
CA LEU A 342 2.71 -7.18 -12.13
C LEU A 342 2.19 -6.16 -11.10
N ALA A 343 1.20 -6.53 -10.29
CA ALA A 343 0.67 -5.65 -9.24
C ALA A 343 1.76 -5.30 -8.20
N TRP A 344 2.63 -6.27 -7.88
CA TRP A 344 3.83 -6.06 -7.08
C TRP A 344 4.81 -5.09 -7.73
N LEU A 345 5.18 -5.33 -9.00
CA LEU A 345 6.08 -4.45 -9.76
C LEU A 345 5.58 -3.00 -9.82
N ARG A 346 4.26 -2.79 -9.94
CA ARG A 346 3.68 -1.44 -9.93
C ARG A 346 3.79 -0.77 -8.58
N ARG A 347 3.46 -1.47 -7.48
CA ARG A 347 3.61 -0.97 -6.11
C ARG A 347 5.05 -0.64 -5.76
N PHE A 348 5.98 -1.47 -6.21
CA PHE A 348 7.41 -1.22 -6.14
C PHE A 348 7.76 0.07 -6.89
N ALA A 349 7.41 0.17 -8.17
CA ALA A 349 7.68 1.36 -8.95
C ALA A 349 7.11 2.63 -8.31
N ILE A 350 5.87 2.60 -7.78
CA ILE A 350 5.29 3.73 -7.03
C ILE A 350 6.16 4.07 -5.80
N SER A 351 6.57 3.05 -5.05
CA SER A 351 7.38 3.23 -3.84
C SER A 351 8.68 3.96 -4.15
N LEU A 352 9.42 3.52 -5.17
CA LEU A 352 10.63 4.18 -5.67
C LEU A 352 10.37 5.60 -6.17
N LEU A 353 9.38 5.77 -7.04
CA LEU A 353 9.06 7.06 -7.63
C LEU A 353 8.72 8.09 -6.56
N LYS A 354 8.11 7.70 -5.43
CA LYS A 354 7.81 8.58 -4.30
C LYS A 354 9.03 8.97 -3.46
N GLN A 355 10.16 8.29 -3.61
CA GLN A 355 11.41 8.63 -2.92
C GLN A 355 12.18 9.75 -3.60
N VAL A 356 11.92 9.99 -4.89
CA VAL A 356 12.58 11.07 -5.61
C VAL A 356 12.15 12.43 -5.04
N ASP A 357 13.13 13.19 -4.55
CA ASP A 357 12.92 14.58 -4.15
C ASP A 357 13.02 15.50 -5.37
N ASP A 358 11.85 15.73 -5.98
CA ASP A 358 11.63 16.77 -6.99
C ASP A 358 10.16 17.22 -6.98
N LYS A 359 9.81 18.20 -7.81
CA LYS A 359 8.45 18.76 -7.88
C LYS A 359 7.53 18.05 -8.89
N GLU A 360 7.99 16.96 -9.49
CA GLU A 360 7.26 16.28 -10.56
C GLU A 360 6.16 15.37 -9.99
N SER A 361 5.03 15.28 -10.71
CA SER A 361 4.01 14.28 -10.39
C SER A 361 4.51 12.86 -10.69
N ILE A 362 3.97 11.83 -10.03
CA ILE A 362 4.35 10.43 -10.29
C ILE A 362 4.24 10.07 -11.78
N ALA A 363 3.21 10.57 -12.47
CA ALA A 363 3.06 10.38 -13.91
C ALA A 363 4.21 11.00 -14.72
N MET A 364 4.67 12.19 -14.34
CA MET A 364 5.82 12.84 -14.99
C MET A 364 7.14 12.17 -14.62
N ARG A 365 7.32 11.71 -13.39
CA ARG A 365 8.51 10.93 -12.98
C ARG A 365 8.66 9.66 -13.82
N ARG A 366 7.56 8.91 -14.04
CA ARG A 366 7.54 7.73 -14.92
C ARG A 366 7.95 8.06 -16.35
N ARG A 367 7.37 9.13 -16.91
CA ARG A 367 7.71 9.60 -18.26
C ARG A 367 9.18 9.99 -18.37
N LYS A 368 9.69 10.77 -17.42
CA LYS A 368 11.11 11.15 -17.37
C LYS A 368 12.02 9.93 -17.25
N ALA A 369 11.66 8.94 -16.43
CA ALA A 369 12.40 7.69 -16.33
C ALA A 369 12.40 6.90 -17.65
N GLY A 370 11.31 6.96 -18.43
CA GLY A 370 11.26 6.37 -19.77
C GLY A 370 12.02 7.15 -20.85
N TRP A 371 12.22 8.45 -20.68
CA TRP A 371 12.92 9.30 -21.65
C TRP A 371 14.42 9.47 -21.36
N ASN A 372 14.80 9.34 -20.10
CA ASN A 372 16.14 9.65 -19.62
C ASN A 372 16.61 8.53 -18.67
N PRO A 373 17.54 7.66 -19.13
CA PRO A 373 18.13 6.61 -18.30
C PRO A 373 18.86 7.14 -17.05
N ASP A 374 19.39 8.36 -17.07
CA ASP A 374 20.02 8.98 -15.89
C ASP A 374 18.96 9.36 -14.85
N TYR A 375 17.78 9.79 -15.30
CA TYR A 375 16.66 10.04 -14.39
C TYR A 375 16.11 8.73 -13.82
N LEU A 376 16.00 7.67 -14.64
CA LEU A 376 15.67 6.33 -14.15
C LEU A 376 16.69 5.86 -13.11
N SER A 377 17.97 6.17 -13.35
CA SER A 377 19.04 5.89 -12.41
C SER A 377 18.83 6.63 -11.09
N LYS A 378 18.53 7.93 -11.15
CA LYS A 378 18.15 8.72 -9.96
C LYS A 378 16.95 8.12 -9.21
N VAL A 379 15.92 7.60 -9.90
CA VAL A 379 14.74 6.97 -9.26
C VAL A 379 15.13 5.77 -8.42
N LEU A 380 16.12 5.00 -8.86
CA LEU A 380 16.64 3.85 -8.12
C LEU A 380 17.55 4.28 -6.98
N GLY A 381 18.00 5.54 -6.94
CA GLY A 381 19.06 5.98 -6.05
C GLY A 381 20.47 5.72 -6.61
N LEU A 382 20.63 5.46 -7.91
CA LEU A 382 21.96 5.35 -8.53
C LEU A 382 22.67 6.71 -8.52
N ALA A 383 23.97 6.71 -8.20
CA ALA A 383 24.83 7.86 -8.48
C ALA A 383 24.82 8.14 -10.00
N THR A 384 24.50 9.37 -10.39
CA THR A 384 24.64 9.82 -11.79
C THR A 384 26.12 9.88 -12.14
N SER A 385 26.51 9.20 -13.22
CA SER A 385 27.85 9.27 -13.79
C SER A 385 28.22 10.66 -14.30
#